data_AF-B1XXR1-F1
#
_entry.id   AF-B1XXR1-F1
#
_cell.length_a   1.000
_cell.length_b   1.000
_cell.length_c   1.000
_cell.angle_alpha   90.00
_cell.angle_beta   90.00
_cell.angle_gamma   90.00
#
_symmetry.space_group_name_H-M   'P 1'
#
loop_
_entity.id
_entity.type
_entity.pdbx_description
1 polymer ?
#
loop_
_entity_poly.entity_id
_entity_poly.type
_entity_poly.pdbx_seq_one_letter_code
_entity_poly.pdbx_strand_id
1 'polypeptide(L)'
;MTMFHSIPRLRPGAAGWRQLFAALVLGLLTSIAAAQDREQLERRVQSIGTLINASSAARQIDTSGVGAARERRDNARLIHREASAALQGGDLAGSARLLDEATREMMAGVRLAKPEQVAGEKNRRDFEARLDSARALLTAQQRITKEKSAGREAQDATRSIERQIAESQALAGQGRYEEARPVLDRAYLTARVSIEAMRRGDTLVRSLTFASKREEYDYELDRNDTHRLLIGVLLADRKDAGGAMPAGMQAYTDKAAVLRQEAEAQARSGDHAGAVQRLEDSTRELVRAIRAGGLYIPG
;
A
#
# COMPACT_ATOMS: atom_id res chain seq x y z
N MET A 1 -73.56 39.05 -51.09
CA MET A 1 -74.00 40.31 -50.44
C MET A 1 -73.08 40.59 -49.27
N THR A 2 -72.42 41.75 -49.31
CA THR A 2 -71.91 42.58 -48.18
C THR A 2 -71.09 41.90 -47.07
N MET A 3 -69.76 42.12 -47.07
CA MET A 3 -69.03 43.15 -46.30
C MET A 3 -68.72 42.73 -44.85
N PHE A 4 -67.44 42.56 -44.49
CA PHE A 4 -66.66 43.57 -43.74
C PHE A 4 -65.36 43.02 -43.10
N HIS A 5 -64.33 43.88 -43.18
CA HIS A 5 -63.31 44.23 -42.17
C HIS A 5 -61.98 43.48 -42.02
N SER A 6 -60.95 44.33 -42.13
CA SER A 6 -59.51 44.22 -41.92
C SER A 6 -59.05 44.04 -40.45
N ILE A 7 -57.71 43.88 -40.33
CA ILE A 7 -56.78 44.20 -39.20
C ILE A 7 -56.33 42.95 -38.38
N PRO A 8 -55.06 42.79 -37.89
CA PRO A 8 -53.73 43.18 -38.40
C PRO A 8 -52.67 42.04 -38.33
N ARG A 9 -51.46 42.30 -38.88
CA ARG A 9 -50.22 41.55 -38.61
C ARG A 9 -49.67 41.85 -37.22
N LEU A 10 -49.30 40.83 -36.44
CA LEU A 10 -48.48 40.93 -35.22
C LEU A 10 -47.12 40.24 -35.43
N ARG A 11 -46.06 40.91 -34.94
CA ARG A 11 -44.64 40.56 -35.04
C ARG A 11 -44.26 39.36 -34.14
N PRO A 12 -43.20 38.59 -34.45
CA PRO A 12 -42.63 37.64 -33.52
C PRO A 12 -41.65 38.37 -32.57
N GLY A 13 -41.88 38.24 -31.26
CA GLY A 13 -40.97 38.74 -30.23
C GLY A 13 -41.16 37.94 -28.95
N ALA A 14 -40.45 36.81 -28.82
CA ALA A 14 -40.37 36.06 -27.57
C ALA A 14 -39.11 35.17 -27.52
N ALA A 15 -37.93 35.78 -27.68
CA ALA A 15 -36.68 35.20 -27.22
C ALA A 15 -36.44 35.68 -25.78
N GLY A 16 -36.91 34.92 -24.78
CA GLY A 16 -36.72 35.31 -23.37
C GLY A 16 -36.96 34.22 -22.32
N TRP A 17 -37.67 33.13 -22.64
CA TRP A 17 -38.08 32.16 -21.61
C TRP A 17 -37.19 30.92 -21.52
N ARG A 18 -36.23 30.74 -22.42
CA ARG A 18 -35.35 29.54 -22.41
C ARG A 18 -34.13 29.65 -21.50
N GLN A 19 -33.79 30.83 -20.97
CA GLN A 19 -32.63 30.97 -20.08
C GLN A 19 -32.95 30.91 -18.58
N LEU A 20 -34.22 30.97 -18.17
CA LEU A 20 -34.59 30.88 -16.74
C LEU A 20 -34.75 29.44 -16.22
N PHE A 21 -34.91 28.44 -17.09
CA PHE A 21 -35.06 27.04 -16.65
C PHE A 21 -33.74 26.27 -16.48
N ALA A 22 -32.67 26.66 -17.18
CA ALA A 22 -31.38 25.98 -17.09
C ALA A 22 -30.60 26.29 -15.79
N ALA A 23 -30.85 27.46 -15.17
CA ALA A 23 -30.23 27.83 -13.90
C ALA A 23 -30.86 27.14 -12.68
N LEU A 24 -32.10 26.67 -12.78
CA LEU A 24 -32.82 26.06 -11.66
C LEU A 24 -32.43 24.58 -11.42
N VAL A 25 -32.03 23.86 -12.46
CA VAL A 25 -31.69 22.42 -12.37
C VAL A 25 -30.22 22.19 -11.95
N LEU A 26 -29.30 23.12 -12.25
CA LEU A 26 -27.90 23.03 -11.78
C LEU A 26 -27.72 23.38 -10.29
N GLY A 27 -28.62 24.17 -9.69
CA GLY A 27 -28.58 24.51 -8.26
C GLY A 27 -29.12 23.41 -7.33
N LEU A 28 -29.96 22.52 -7.84
CA LEU A 28 -30.55 21.42 -7.07
C LEU A 28 -29.56 20.26 -6.83
N LEU A 29 -28.65 19.99 -7.79
CA LEU A 29 -27.67 18.90 -7.66
C LEU A 29 -26.50 19.25 -6.71
N THR A 30 -26.06 20.51 -6.66
CA THR A 30 -25.01 20.96 -5.73
C THR A 30 -25.49 21.04 -4.28
N SER A 31 -26.77 21.37 -4.07
CA SER A 31 -27.38 21.45 -2.74
C SER A 31 -27.49 20.08 -2.06
N ILE A 32 -27.70 19.01 -2.82
CA ILE A 32 -27.83 17.64 -2.29
C ILE A 32 -26.46 17.11 -1.82
N ALA A 33 -25.38 17.35 -2.57
CA ALA A 33 -24.03 16.93 -2.18
C ALA A 33 -23.53 17.66 -0.92
N ALA A 34 -23.73 18.99 -0.85
CA ALA A 34 -23.36 19.77 0.34
C ALA A 34 -24.17 19.42 1.59
N ALA A 35 -25.45 19.05 1.43
CA ALA A 35 -26.28 18.56 2.52
C ALA A 35 -25.80 17.20 3.04
N GLN A 36 -25.39 16.30 2.15
CA GLN A 36 -24.83 14.99 2.50
C GLN A 36 -23.49 15.11 3.25
N ASP A 37 -22.60 16.03 2.82
CA ASP A 37 -21.32 16.31 3.47
C ASP A 37 -21.52 16.89 4.88
N ARG A 38 -22.50 17.78 5.04
CA ARG A 38 -22.86 18.37 6.34
C ARG A 38 -23.37 17.31 7.31
N GLU A 39 -24.31 16.47 6.90
CA GLU A 39 -24.87 15.41 7.74
C GLU A 39 -23.79 14.40 8.18
N GLN A 40 -22.85 14.07 7.29
CA GLN A 40 -21.72 13.21 7.62
C GLN A 40 -20.80 13.86 8.67
N LEU A 41 -20.53 15.16 8.57
CA LEU A 41 -19.75 15.90 9.56
C LEU A 41 -20.48 16.02 10.89
N GLU A 42 -21.81 16.23 10.91
CA GLU A 42 -22.62 16.27 12.14
C GLU A 42 -22.51 14.95 12.92
N ARG A 43 -22.62 13.81 12.24
CA ARG A 43 -22.38 12.49 12.85
C ARG A 43 -20.95 12.37 13.40
N ARG A 44 -19.97 12.90 12.67
CA ARG A 44 -18.56 12.85 13.07
C ARG A 44 -18.30 13.70 14.32
N VAL A 45 -18.91 14.89 14.42
CA VAL A 45 -18.89 15.75 15.61
C VAL A 45 -19.45 14.98 16.82
N GLN A 46 -20.59 14.31 16.70
CA GLN A 46 -21.20 13.55 17.79
C GLN A 46 -20.32 12.37 18.23
N SER A 47 -19.79 11.61 17.28
CA SER A 47 -18.90 10.46 17.52
C SER A 47 -17.62 10.88 18.25
N ILE A 48 -16.95 11.93 17.76
CA ILE A 48 -15.73 12.46 18.39
C ILE A 48 -16.03 13.07 19.76
N GLY A 49 -17.18 13.73 19.93
CA GLY A 49 -17.64 14.22 21.24
C GLY A 49 -17.80 13.07 22.25
N THR A 50 -18.34 11.93 21.81
CA THR A 50 -18.46 10.71 22.65
C THR A 50 -17.09 10.13 22.98
N LEU A 51 -16.19 10.05 22.00
CA LEU A 51 -14.81 9.61 22.18
C LEU A 51 -14.09 10.44 23.25
N ILE A 52 -14.19 11.77 23.17
CA ILE A 52 -13.50 12.69 24.08
C ILE A 52 -14.13 12.68 25.48
N ASN A 53 -15.45 12.55 25.61
CA ASN A 53 -16.12 12.77 26.89
C ASN A 53 -16.43 11.51 27.69
N ALA A 54 -16.85 10.43 27.03
CA ALA A 54 -17.46 9.28 27.73
C ALA A 54 -16.81 7.92 27.42
N SER A 55 -15.88 7.86 26.47
CA SER A 55 -15.28 6.60 26.05
C SER A 55 -14.39 5.94 27.12
N SER A 56 -14.04 4.67 26.91
CA SER A 56 -12.98 4.00 27.68
C SER A 56 -11.65 4.74 27.61
N ALA A 57 -11.29 5.30 26.44
CA ALA A 57 -10.10 6.11 26.25
C ALA A 57 -10.11 7.40 27.11
N ALA A 58 -11.27 8.04 27.21
CA ALA A 58 -11.47 9.20 28.09
C ALA A 58 -11.30 8.84 29.58
N ARG A 59 -11.94 7.75 30.02
CA ARG A 59 -11.78 7.23 31.39
C ARG A 59 -10.34 6.82 31.69
N GLN A 60 -9.64 6.25 30.72
CA GLN A 60 -8.22 5.90 30.83
C GLN A 60 -7.35 7.13 31.11
N ILE A 61 -7.58 8.24 30.42
CA ILE A 61 -6.85 9.49 30.69
C ILE A 61 -7.15 9.98 32.12
N ASP A 62 -8.41 9.98 32.55
CA ASP A 62 -8.78 10.48 33.88
C ASP A 62 -8.14 9.68 35.01
N THR A 63 -8.23 8.36 34.90
CA THR A 63 -7.74 7.38 35.87
C THR A 63 -6.21 7.27 35.89
N SER A 64 -5.51 7.67 34.83
CA SER A 64 -4.05 7.58 34.74
C SER A 64 -3.28 8.48 35.70
N GLY A 65 -3.91 9.57 36.18
CA GLY A 65 -3.21 10.57 37.00
C GLY A 65 -2.22 11.47 36.23
N VAL A 66 -1.99 11.24 34.94
CA VAL A 66 -0.97 11.95 34.15
C VAL A 66 -1.47 13.32 33.71
N GLY A 67 -0.88 14.40 34.25
CA GLY A 67 -1.26 15.78 33.94
C GLY A 67 -1.21 16.11 32.44
N ALA A 68 -0.12 15.74 31.76
CA ALA A 68 0.03 15.95 30.32
C ALA A 68 -1.02 15.19 29.49
N ALA A 69 -1.49 14.02 29.94
CA ALA A 69 -2.55 13.28 29.26
C ALA A 69 -3.90 14.00 29.36
N ARG A 70 -4.18 14.60 30.53
CA ARG A 70 -5.39 15.41 30.75
C ARG A 70 -5.36 16.69 29.92
N GLU A 71 -4.22 17.38 29.87
CA GLU A 71 -4.04 18.57 29.04
C GLU A 71 -4.33 18.29 27.56
N ARG A 72 -3.82 17.16 27.02
CA ARG A 72 -4.14 16.73 25.65
C ARG A 72 -5.64 16.49 25.43
N ARG A 73 -6.33 15.91 26.41
CA ARG A 73 -7.79 15.72 26.35
C ARG A 73 -8.54 17.06 26.40
N ASP A 74 -8.08 18.00 27.21
CA ASP A 74 -8.69 19.33 27.32
C ASP A 74 -8.48 20.15 26.04
N ASN A 75 -7.32 20.05 25.41
CA ASN A 75 -7.08 20.61 24.07
C ASN A 75 -8.01 19.98 23.03
N ALA A 76 -8.17 18.64 23.04
CA ALA A 76 -9.12 17.97 22.16
C ALA A 76 -10.58 18.47 22.35
N ARG A 77 -10.99 18.76 23.59
CA ARG A 77 -12.31 19.36 23.89
C ARG A 77 -12.45 20.78 23.33
N LEU A 78 -11.41 21.60 23.44
CA LEU A 78 -11.40 22.95 22.88
C LEU A 78 -11.58 22.89 21.36
N ILE A 79 -10.74 22.11 20.68
CA ILE A 79 -10.76 21.96 19.22
C ILE A 79 -12.11 21.37 18.75
N HIS A 80 -12.69 20.43 19.51
CA HIS A 80 -14.02 19.88 19.19
C HIS A 80 -15.13 20.93 19.26
N ARG A 81 -15.08 21.87 20.21
CA ARG A 81 -16.02 23.01 20.27
C ARG A 81 -15.84 23.94 19.07
N GLU A 82 -14.60 24.23 18.69
CA GLU A 82 -14.29 25.04 17.51
C GLU A 82 -14.78 24.36 16.21
N ALA A 83 -14.58 23.05 16.09
CA ALA A 83 -15.08 22.27 14.96
C ALA A 83 -16.61 22.33 14.85
N SER A 84 -17.30 22.31 15.99
CA SER A 84 -18.76 22.42 16.07
C SER A 84 -19.24 23.82 15.65
N ALA A 85 -18.54 24.87 16.08
CA ALA A 85 -18.83 26.24 15.68
C ALA A 85 -18.58 26.46 14.17
N ALA A 86 -17.49 25.92 13.63
CA ALA A 86 -17.19 25.98 12.19
C ALA A 86 -18.29 25.31 11.36
N LEU A 87 -18.78 24.14 11.80
CA LEU A 87 -19.89 23.43 11.15
C LEU A 87 -21.19 24.23 11.17
N GLN A 88 -21.52 24.85 12.31
CA GLN A 88 -22.69 25.74 12.43
C GLN A 88 -22.57 26.96 11.51
N GLY A 89 -21.37 27.53 11.39
CA GLY A 89 -21.05 28.62 10.48
C GLY A 89 -20.98 28.24 8.99
N GLY A 90 -21.14 26.96 8.65
CA GLY A 90 -21.09 26.48 7.27
C GLY A 90 -19.68 26.22 6.72
N ASP A 91 -18.64 26.38 7.53
CA ASP A 91 -17.27 26.02 7.16
C ASP A 91 -17.03 24.50 7.34
N LEU A 92 -17.51 23.74 6.36
CA LEU A 92 -17.40 22.27 6.35
C LEU A 92 -15.93 21.81 6.33
N ALA A 93 -15.08 22.49 5.55
CA ALA A 93 -13.67 22.14 5.40
C ALA A 93 -12.85 22.46 6.65
N GLY A 94 -13.12 23.59 7.31
CA GLY A 94 -12.55 23.91 8.62
C GLY A 94 -12.99 22.93 9.70
N SER A 95 -14.29 22.61 9.76
CA SER A 95 -14.81 21.62 10.71
C SER A 95 -14.14 20.25 10.55
N ALA A 96 -14.01 19.74 9.32
CA ALA A 96 -13.38 18.46 9.04
C ALA A 96 -11.93 18.40 9.54
N ARG A 97 -11.14 19.45 9.29
CA ARG A 97 -9.73 19.55 9.74
C ARG A 97 -9.62 19.60 11.26
N LEU A 98 -10.45 20.40 11.92
CA LEU A 98 -10.49 20.50 13.37
C LEU A 98 -10.89 19.16 14.02
N LEU A 99 -11.82 18.42 13.42
CA LEU A 99 -12.19 17.09 13.91
C LEU A 99 -11.04 16.06 13.82
N ASP A 100 -10.24 16.11 12.75
CA ASP A 100 -9.04 15.28 12.64
C ASP A 100 -8.01 15.63 13.72
N GLU A 101 -7.85 16.92 13.99
CA GLU A 101 -6.93 17.43 15.00
C GLU A 101 -7.36 17.07 16.43
N ALA A 102 -8.64 17.26 16.77
CA ALA A 102 -9.20 16.83 18.05
C ALA A 102 -9.00 15.33 18.30
N THR A 103 -9.14 14.51 17.24
CA THR A 103 -8.88 13.07 17.31
C THR A 103 -7.40 12.77 17.58
N ARG A 104 -6.47 13.47 16.91
CA ARG A 104 -5.03 13.31 17.14
C ARG A 104 -4.61 13.69 18.55
N GLU A 105 -5.10 14.81 19.07
CA GLU A 105 -4.85 15.26 20.45
C GLU A 105 -5.38 14.26 21.48
N MET A 106 -6.61 13.78 21.30
CA MET A 106 -7.19 12.75 22.18
C MET A 106 -6.34 11.47 22.20
N MET A 107 -5.91 10.99 21.03
CA MET A 107 -5.06 9.79 20.94
C MET A 107 -3.65 10.01 21.51
N ALA A 108 -3.11 11.23 21.44
CA ALA A 108 -1.87 11.58 22.11
C ALA A 108 -2.03 11.51 23.64
N GLY A 109 -3.15 12.02 24.17
CA GLY A 109 -3.50 11.89 25.59
C GLY A 109 -3.60 10.43 26.03
N VAL A 110 -4.26 9.57 25.25
CA VAL A 110 -4.39 8.13 25.56
C VAL A 110 -3.03 7.43 25.65
N ARG A 111 -2.10 7.77 24.74
CA ARG A 111 -0.73 7.21 24.77
C ARG A 111 0.03 7.65 26.01
N LEU A 112 -0.10 8.92 26.41
CA LEU A 112 0.52 9.46 27.63
C LEU A 112 -0.08 8.86 28.91
N ALA A 113 -1.36 8.48 28.88
CA ALA A 113 -2.06 7.92 30.04
C ALA A 113 -1.59 6.50 30.41
N LYS A 114 -1.01 5.73 29.48
CA LYS A 114 -0.48 4.38 29.75
C LYS A 114 0.73 4.05 28.84
N PRO A 115 1.89 4.70 29.04
CA PRO A 115 3.07 4.46 28.23
C PRO A 115 3.58 3.01 28.36
N GLU A 116 3.47 2.41 29.55
CA GLU A 116 3.94 1.04 29.81
C GLU A 116 3.12 -0.05 29.12
N GLN A 117 1.79 0.11 29.01
CA GLN A 117 0.95 -0.88 28.30
C GLN A 117 1.21 -0.83 26.79
N VAL A 118 1.36 0.37 26.23
CA VAL A 118 1.69 0.54 24.80
C VAL A 118 3.11 0.05 24.50
N ALA A 119 4.07 0.33 25.38
CA ALA A 119 5.44 -0.17 25.27
C ALA A 119 5.49 -1.70 25.42
N GLY A 120 4.77 -2.27 26.38
CA GLY A 120 4.69 -3.72 26.59
C GLY A 120 4.07 -4.47 25.40
N GLU A 121 2.96 -3.97 24.86
CA GLU A 121 2.35 -4.55 23.65
C GLU A 121 3.23 -4.38 22.41
N LYS A 122 3.92 -3.26 22.27
CA LYS A 122 4.91 -3.06 21.20
C LYS A 122 6.07 -4.04 21.35
N ASN A 123 6.67 -4.14 22.54
CA ASN A 123 7.79 -5.04 22.81
C ASN A 123 7.41 -6.50 22.55
N ARG A 124 6.20 -6.91 22.93
CA ARG A 124 5.65 -8.24 22.60
C ARG A 124 5.50 -8.46 21.09
N ARG A 125 4.86 -7.54 20.38
CA ARG A 125 4.68 -7.66 18.91
C ARG A 125 6.01 -7.68 18.17
N ASP A 126 6.92 -6.79 18.55
CA ASP A 126 8.26 -6.74 17.96
C ASP A 126 8.96 -8.08 18.19
N PHE A 127 8.92 -8.61 19.41
CA PHE A 127 9.47 -9.92 19.79
C PHE A 127 8.90 -11.04 18.92
N GLU A 128 7.56 -11.16 18.82
CA GLU A 128 6.87 -12.19 18.04
C GLU A 128 7.31 -12.15 16.56
N ALA A 129 7.32 -10.98 15.94
CA ALA A 129 7.75 -10.83 14.54
C ALA A 129 9.21 -11.28 14.29
N ARG A 130 10.10 -11.03 15.25
CA ARG A 130 11.49 -11.50 15.16
C ARG A 130 11.60 -12.98 15.42
N LEU A 131 10.79 -13.54 16.31
CA LEU A 131 10.79 -14.97 16.61
C LEU A 131 10.41 -15.76 15.37
N ASP A 132 9.38 -15.30 14.64
CA ASP A 132 8.99 -15.89 13.37
C ASP A 132 10.13 -15.85 12.34
N SER A 133 10.82 -14.70 12.25
CA SER A 133 11.98 -14.56 11.36
C SER A 133 13.13 -15.50 11.75
N ALA A 134 13.46 -15.61 13.04
CA ALA A 134 14.53 -16.46 13.53
C ALA A 134 14.21 -17.95 13.33
N ARG A 135 12.95 -18.35 13.52
CA ARG A 135 12.47 -19.72 13.25
C ARG A 135 12.51 -20.07 11.77
N ALA A 136 12.07 -19.15 10.90
CA ALA A 136 12.15 -19.35 9.46
C ALA A 136 13.60 -19.57 9.00
N LEU A 137 14.53 -18.78 9.54
CA LEU A 137 15.95 -18.96 9.28
C LEU A 137 16.52 -20.26 9.89
N LEU A 138 16.08 -20.67 11.09
CA LEU A 138 16.48 -21.97 11.65
C LEU A 138 16.02 -23.12 10.75
N THR A 139 14.78 -23.10 10.26
CA THR A 139 14.28 -24.11 9.31
C THR A 139 15.13 -24.13 8.04
N ALA A 140 15.47 -22.94 7.50
CA ALA A 140 16.34 -22.84 6.34
C ALA A 140 17.76 -23.38 6.63
N GLN A 141 18.34 -23.03 7.77
CA GLN A 141 19.64 -23.52 8.25
C GLN A 141 19.65 -25.05 8.33
N GLN A 142 18.66 -25.66 8.98
CA GLN A 142 18.53 -27.11 9.13
C GLN A 142 18.41 -27.80 7.77
N ARG A 143 17.58 -27.26 6.87
CA ARG A 143 17.44 -27.78 5.51
C ARG A 143 18.77 -27.74 4.75
N ILE A 144 19.46 -26.59 4.75
CA ILE A 144 20.73 -26.41 4.02
C ILE A 144 21.82 -27.31 4.60
N THR A 145 21.88 -27.41 5.93
CA THR A 145 22.82 -28.30 6.62
C THR A 145 22.63 -29.75 6.16
N LYS A 146 21.37 -30.18 5.98
CA LYS A 146 21.02 -31.52 5.48
C LYS A 146 21.31 -31.68 3.99
N GLU A 147 20.89 -30.73 3.15
CA GLU A 147 21.12 -30.71 1.69
C GLU A 147 22.61 -30.81 1.35
N LYS A 148 23.45 -30.06 2.07
CA LYS A 148 24.89 -29.97 1.79
C LYS A 148 25.74 -30.96 2.59
N SER A 149 25.13 -31.80 3.43
CA SER A 149 25.87 -32.60 4.43
C SER A 149 26.90 -31.76 5.18
N ALA A 150 26.47 -30.57 5.62
CA ALA A 150 27.38 -29.54 6.11
C ALA A 150 28.13 -30.01 7.37
N GLY A 151 29.39 -29.56 7.46
CA GLY A 151 30.32 -29.98 8.48
C GLY A 151 29.93 -29.56 9.90
N ARG A 152 30.78 -29.94 10.86
CA ARG A 152 30.55 -29.78 12.31
C ARG A 152 30.20 -28.33 12.70
N GLU A 153 30.81 -27.34 12.07
CA GLU A 153 30.55 -25.92 12.32
C GLU A 153 29.09 -25.51 12.03
N ALA A 154 28.49 -25.97 10.92
CA ALA A 154 27.09 -25.68 10.59
C ALA A 154 26.12 -26.36 11.57
N GLN A 155 26.48 -27.54 12.06
CA GLN A 155 25.73 -28.27 13.08
C GLN A 155 25.82 -27.58 14.45
N ASP A 156 27.01 -27.08 14.82
CA ASP A 156 27.22 -26.28 16.03
C ASP A 156 26.44 -24.97 15.97
N ALA A 157 26.43 -24.30 14.82
CA ALA A 157 25.62 -23.11 14.59
C ALA A 157 24.13 -23.41 14.77
N THR A 158 23.64 -24.52 14.20
CA THR A 158 22.24 -24.97 14.35
C THR A 158 21.86 -25.13 15.83
N ARG A 159 22.67 -25.87 16.59
CA ARG A 159 22.45 -26.07 18.04
C ARG A 159 22.48 -24.76 18.82
N SER A 160 23.39 -23.84 18.46
CA SER A 160 23.47 -22.54 19.11
C SER A 160 22.22 -21.69 18.86
N ILE A 161 21.71 -21.68 17.63
CA ILE A 161 20.48 -20.96 17.26
C ILE A 161 19.28 -21.53 18.03
N GLU A 162 19.14 -22.87 18.07
CA GLU A 162 18.07 -23.54 18.84
C GLU A 162 18.08 -23.15 20.32
N ARG A 163 19.26 -23.18 20.95
CA ARG A 163 19.43 -22.80 22.34
C ARG A 163 19.05 -21.33 22.58
N GLN A 164 19.51 -20.42 21.73
CA GLN A 164 19.23 -18.99 21.87
C GLN A 164 17.74 -18.68 21.66
N ILE A 165 17.07 -19.36 20.73
CA ILE A 165 15.62 -19.25 20.56
C ILE A 165 14.91 -19.73 21.82
N ALA A 166 15.28 -20.91 22.35
CA ALA A 166 14.65 -21.45 23.56
C ALA A 166 14.84 -20.53 24.79
N GLU A 167 16.06 -20.01 25.00
CA GLU A 167 16.39 -19.06 26.07
C GLU A 167 15.56 -17.78 25.94
N SER A 168 15.50 -17.22 24.73
CA SER A 168 14.74 -16.02 24.42
C SER A 168 13.23 -16.21 24.68
N GLN A 169 12.67 -17.36 24.29
CA GLN A 169 11.28 -17.70 24.56
C GLN A 169 10.99 -17.88 26.06
N ALA A 170 11.93 -18.42 26.83
CA ALA A 170 11.80 -18.53 28.29
C ALA A 170 11.73 -17.15 28.97
N LEU A 171 12.57 -16.20 28.53
CA LEU A 171 12.52 -14.81 28.99
C LEU A 171 11.19 -14.14 28.62
N ALA A 172 10.73 -14.32 27.38
CA ALA A 172 9.45 -13.79 26.93
C ALA A 172 8.25 -14.39 27.68
N GLY A 173 8.32 -15.67 28.07
CA GLY A 173 7.32 -16.32 28.92
C GLY A 173 7.18 -15.70 30.31
N GLN A 174 8.20 -14.96 30.77
CA GLN A 174 8.20 -14.18 32.01
C GLN A 174 7.78 -12.72 31.78
N GLY A 175 7.35 -12.34 30.57
CA GLY A 175 7.06 -10.96 30.18
C GLY A 175 8.30 -10.08 29.95
N ARG A 176 9.51 -10.64 30.01
CA ARG A 176 10.79 -9.92 29.91
C ARG A 176 11.21 -9.74 28.46
N TYR A 177 10.36 -9.12 27.65
CA TYR A 177 10.57 -8.98 26.21
C TYR A 177 11.82 -8.16 25.85
N GLU A 178 12.17 -7.16 26.65
CA GLU A 178 13.36 -6.34 26.42
C GLU A 178 14.66 -7.13 26.60
N GLU A 179 14.68 -8.09 27.52
CA GLU A 179 15.83 -8.97 27.74
C GLU A 179 15.84 -10.14 26.77
N ALA A 180 14.65 -10.65 26.41
CA ALA A 180 14.49 -11.71 25.44
C ALA A 180 14.99 -11.29 24.03
N ARG A 181 14.81 -10.01 23.68
CA ARG A 181 15.06 -9.50 22.34
C ARG A 181 16.53 -9.58 21.90
N PRO A 182 17.53 -9.09 22.65
CA PRO A 182 18.94 -9.25 22.29
C PRO A 182 19.39 -10.70 22.11
N VAL A 183 18.84 -11.64 22.89
CA VAL A 183 19.11 -13.08 22.73
C VAL A 183 18.61 -13.57 21.37
N LEU A 184 17.41 -13.16 20.99
CA LEU A 184 16.79 -13.53 19.72
C LEU A 184 17.48 -12.90 18.51
N ASP A 185 17.90 -11.64 18.63
CA ASP A 185 18.62 -10.93 17.57
C ASP A 185 19.98 -11.61 17.30
N ARG A 186 20.66 -12.13 18.34
CA ARG A 186 21.86 -12.97 18.15
C ARG A 186 21.54 -14.25 17.36
N ALA A 187 20.48 -14.97 17.71
CA ALA A 187 20.07 -16.17 16.98
C ALA A 187 19.80 -15.89 15.50
N TYR A 188 19.08 -14.79 15.22
CA TYR A 188 18.80 -14.32 13.88
C TYR A 188 20.08 -14.03 13.08
N LEU A 189 21.03 -13.29 13.67
CA LEU A 189 22.30 -12.95 13.02
C LEU A 189 23.17 -14.19 12.77
N THR A 190 23.28 -15.09 13.75
CA THR A 190 24.02 -16.35 13.61
C THR A 190 23.45 -17.19 12.46
N ALA A 191 22.11 -17.30 12.37
CA ALA A 191 21.47 -18.03 11.29
C ALA A 191 21.76 -17.42 9.92
N ARG A 192 21.67 -16.08 9.78
CA ARG A 192 21.98 -15.39 8.52
C ARG A 192 23.41 -15.64 8.06
N VAL A 193 24.38 -15.41 8.95
CA VAL A 193 25.81 -15.56 8.62
C VAL A 193 26.14 -17.01 8.26
N SER A 194 25.57 -17.98 8.99
CA SER A 194 25.82 -19.39 8.71
C SER A 194 25.21 -19.82 7.37
N ILE A 195 23.97 -19.42 7.07
CA ILE A 195 23.34 -19.66 5.77
C ILE A 195 24.14 -19.06 4.63
N GLU A 196 24.57 -17.80 4.78
CA GLU A 196 25.38 -17.11 3.78
C GLU A 196 26.70 -17.82 3.53
N ALA A 197 27.40 -18.24 4.59
CA ALA A 197 28.64 -19.00 4.47
C ALA A 197 28.43 -20.34 3.76
N MET A 198 27.34 -21.07 4.09
CA MET A 198 27.02 -22.34 3.45
C MET A 198 26.62 -22.17 1.99
N ARG A 199 26.02 -21.04 1.59
CA ARG A 199 25.56 -20.78 0.22
C ARG A 199 26.53 -19.93 -0.59
N ARG A 200 27.67 -19.54 -0.03
CA ARG A 200 28.67 -18.75 -0.74
C ARG A 200 29.16 -19.52 -1.97
N GLY A 201 29.02 -18.90 -3.14
CA GLY A 201 29.39 -19.50 -4.42
C GLY A 201 28.30 -20.37 -5.06
N ASP A 202 27.14 -20.56 -4.41
CA ASP A 202 26.00 -21.22 -5.05
C ASP A 202 25.32 -20.28 -6.05
N THR A 203 25.18 -20.73 -7.29
CA THR A 203 24.21 -20.15 -8.23
C THR A 203 22.91 -20.92 -8.07
N LEU A 204 21.85 -20.24 -7.59
CA LEU A 204 20.51 -20.83 -7.55
C LEU A 204 19.96 -20.90 -8.98
N VAL A 205 20.24 -21.99 -9.70
CA VAL A 205 19.62 -22.24 -11.00
C VAL A 205 18.23 -22.81 -10.74
N ARG A 206 17.20 -21.98 -10.91
CA ARG A 206 15.82 -22.47 -10.99
C ARG A 206 15.64 -23.12 -12.35
N SER A 207 15.82 -24.43 -12.44
CA SER A 207 15.51 -25.19 -13.64
C SER A 207 14.00 -25.12 -13.90
N LEU A 208 13.61 -24.53 -15.02
CA LEU A 208 12.24 -24.56 -15.50
C LEU A 208 12.08 -25.84 -16.34
N THR A 209 11.10 -26.66 -16.01
CA THR A 209 10.75 -27.85 -16.80
C THR A 209 9.29 -27.71 -17.17
N PHE A 210 9.02 -27.65 -18.47
CA PHE A 210 7.67 -27.54 -19.01
C PHE A 210 7.24 -28.89 -19.55
N ALA A 211 6.00 -29.30 -19.27
CA ALA A 211 5.43 -30.54 -19.79
C ALA A 211 5.11 -30.43 -21.29
N SER A 212 4.96 -29.22 -21.83
CA SER A 212 4.73 -28.99 -23.26
C SER A 212 5.19 -27.59 -23.71
N LYS A 213 5.34 -27.41 -25.03
CA LYS A 213 5.62 -26.08 -25.61
C LYS A 213 4.50 -25.08 -25.42
N ARG A 214 3.26 -25.54 -25.22
CA ARG A 214 2.14 -24.66 -24.87
C ARG A 214 2.29 -24.08 -23.47
N GLU A 215 2.68 -24.92 -22.51
CA GLU A 215 2.92 -24.47 -21.13
C GLU A 215 4.12 -23.51 -21.06
N GLU A 216 5.18 -23.79 -21.81
CA GLU A 216 6.33 -22.88 -21.95
C GLU A 216 5.92 -21.54 -22.58
N TYR A 217 5.03 -21.56 -23.59
CA TYR A 217 4.46 -20.34 -24.18
C TYR A 217 3.67 -19.53 -23.16
N ASP A 218 2.78 -20.16 -22.39
CA ASP A 218 1.97 -19.48 -21.37
C ASP A 218 2.89 -18.84 -20.30
N TYR A 219 3.94 -19.56 -19.87
CA TYR A 219 4.95 -19.03 -18.96
C TYR A 219 5.71 -17.81 -19.53
N GLU A 220 6.20 -17.90 -20.77
CA GLU A 220 6.93 -16.79 -21.39
C GLU A 220 6.02 -15.58 -21.67
N LEU A 221 4.71 -15.80 -21.86
CA LEU A 221 3.73 -14.73 -22.02
C LEU A 221 3.58 -13.94 -20.71
N ASP A 222 3.38 -14.63 -19.59
CA ASP A 222 3.32 -14.04 -18.25
C ASP A 222 4.62 -13.31 -17.89
N ARG A 223 5.76 -13.91 -18.25
CA ARG A 223 7.08 -13.29 -18.06
C ARG A 223 7.21 -12.02 -18.89
N ASN A 224 6.78 -12.02 -20.14
CA ASN A 224 6.77 -10.82 -21.00
C ASN A 224 5.86 -9.73 -20.43
N ASP A 225 4.68 -10.09 -19.91
CA ASP A 225 3.75 -9.17 -19.27
C ASP A 225 4.33 -8.50 -18.03
N THR A 226 5.05 -9.27 -17.21
CA THR A 226 5.76 -8.73 -16.05
C THR A 226 6.77 -7.64 -16.45
N HIS A 227 7.51 -7.84 -17.54
CA HIS A 227 8.47 -6.85 -18.04
C HIS A 227 7.77 -5.60 -18.61
N ARG A 228 6.63 -5.77 -19.30
CA ARG A 228 5.82 -4.63 -19.78
C ARG A 228 5.28 -3.80 -18.62
N LEU A 229 4.78 -4.45 -17.57
CA LEU A 229 4.31 -3.78 -16.37
C LEU A 229 5.42 -2.96 -15.71
N LEU A 230 6.63 -3.53 -15.63
CA LEU A 230 7.77 -2.84 -15.04
C LEU A 230 8.15 -1.56 -15.79
N ILE A 231 8.04 -1.55 -17.13
CA ILE A 231 8.21 -0.31 -17.91
C ILE A 231 7.17 0.74 -17.50
N GLY A 232 5.90 0.35 -17.34
CA GLY A 232 4.85 1.25 -16.86
C GLY A 232 5.14 1.86 -15.49
N VAL A 233 5.60 1.03 -14.54
CA VAL A 233 6.01 1.48 -13.19
C VAL A 233 7.19 2.45 -13.28
N LEU A 234 8.21 2.11 -14.07
CA LEU A 234 9.38 2.97 -14.26
C LEU A 234 9.01 4.34 -14.83
N LEU A 235 8.08 4.42 -15.77
CA LEU A 235 7.63 5.69 -16.32
C LEU A 235 6.81 6.49 -15.29
N ALA A 236 5.92 5.84 -14.54
CA ALA A 236 5.12 6.48 -13.50
C ALA A 236 5.98 7.11 -12.39
N ASP A 237 7.09 6.47 -12.03
CA ASP A 237 8.00 6.95 -10.97
C ASP A 237 8.93 8.10 -11.41
N ARG A 238 9.03 8.41 -12.72
CA ARG A 238 9.87 9.49 -13.23
C ARG A 238 9.20 10.86 -13.07
N LYS A 239 9.51 11.51 -11.95
CA LYS A 239 9.06 12.87 -11.60
C LYS A 239 9.62 13.95 -12.52
N ASP A 240 10.85 13.79 -13.01
CA ASP A 240 11.59 14.86 -13.69
C ASP A 240 11.19 15.08 -15.15
N ALA A 241 10.41 14.16 -15.73
CA ALA A 241 9.97 14.20 -17.13
C ALA A 241 8.45 14.04 -17.29
N GLY A 242 7.67 14.17 -16.21
CA GLY A 242 6.21 14.00 -16.24
C GLY A 242 5.76 12.63 -16.77
N GLY A 243 6.56 11.58 -16.53
CA GLY A 243 6.32 10.24 -17.09
C GLY A 243 6.67 10.05 -18.56
N ALA A 244 7.33 11.01 -19.21
CA ALA A 244 7.76 10.88 -20.60
C ALA A 244 8.83 9.79 -20.78
N MET A 245 8.67 9.03 -21.86
CA MET A 245 9.55 7.92 -22.22
C MET A 245 10.92 8.44 -22.72
N PRO A 246 12.05 7.92 -22.23
CA PRO A 246 13.36 8.33 -22.72
C PRO A 246 13.54 8.02 -24.21
N ALA A 247 14.24 8.90 -24.94
CA ALA A 247 14.41 8.81 -26.40
C ALA A 247 15.07 7.51 -26.89
N GLY A 248 15.78 6.77 -26.02
CA GLY A 248 16.36 5.45 -26.32
C GLY A 248 15.47 4.25 -25.96
N MET A 249 14.36 4.46 -25.27
CA MET A 249 13.48 3.38 -24.78
C MET A 249 12.38 3.03 -25.79
N GLN A 250 11.84 4.02 -26.49
CA GLN A 250 10.70 3.87 -27.40
C GLN A 250 10.93 2.81 -28.50
N ALA A 251 12.10 2.84 -29.14
CA ALA A 251 12.42 1.89 -30.21
C ALA A 251 12.40 0.43 -29.72
N TYR A 252 12.82 0.18 -28.49
CA TYR A 252 12.81 -1.16 -27.89
C TYR A 252 11.39 -1.59 -27.50
N THR A 253 10.57 -0.69 -26.96
CA THR A 253 9.17 -1.01 -26.63
C THR A 253 8.33 -1.27 -27.88
N ASP A 254 8.56 -0.53 -28.96
CA ASP A 254 7.85 -0.72 -30.22
C ASP A 254 8.23 -2.05 -30.87
N LYS A 255 9.53 -2.36 -30.92
CA LYS A 255 10.02 -3.65 -31.43
C LYS A 255 9.50 -4.83 -30.59
N ALA A 256 9.49 -4.69 -29.26
CA ALA A 256 8.93 -5.71 -28.38
C ALA A 256 7.44 -5.95 -28.64
N ALA A 257 6.67 -4.90 -28.91
CA ALA A 257 5.25 -5.00 -29.21
C ALA A 257 4.99 -5.76 -30.52
N VAL A 258 5.77 -5.49 -31.57
CA VAL A 258 5.70 -6.23 -32.84
C VAL A 258 6.01 -7.72 -32.63
N LEU A 259 7.13 -8.02 -31.95
CA LEU A 259 7.54 -9.40 -31.67
C LEU A 259 6.48 -10.17 -30.85
N ARG A 260 5.80 -9.49 -29.92
CA ARG A 260 4.72 -10.10 -29.15
C ARG A 260 3.52 -10.42 -30.03
N GLN A 261 3.11 -9.50 -30.90
CA GLN A 261 2.00 -9.74 -31.83
C GLN A 261 2.28 -10.91 -32.77
N GLU A 262 3.51 -11.03 -33.26
CA GLU A 262 3.97 -12.18 -34.04
C GLU A 262 3.87 -13.48 -33.24
N ALA A 263 4.34 -13.48 -31.98
CA ALA A 263 4.26 -14.64 -31.11
C ALA A 263 2.82 -15.10 -30.86
N GLU A 264 1.91 -14.17 -30.56
CA GLU A 264 0.49 -14.47 -30.37
C GLU A 264 -0.16 -15.01 -31.66
N ALA A 265 0.26 -14.52 -32.83
CA ALA A 265 -0.21 -15.05 -34.11
C ALA A 265 0.27 -16.49 -34.35
N GLN A 266 1.54 -16.78 -34.07
CA GLN A 266 2.12 -18.13 -34.18
C GLN A 266 1.46 -19.11 -33.21
N ALA A 267 1.22 -18.68 -31.96
CA ALA A 267 0.52 -19.50 -30.97
C ALA A 267 -0.93 -19.80 -31.40
N ARG A 268 -1.64 -18.82 -31.99
CA ARG A 268 -2.99 -19.03 -32.56
C ARG A 268 -3.00 -20.04 -33.71
N SER A 269 -1.90 -20.16 -34.47
CA SER A 269 -1.76 -21.19 -35.50
C SER A 269 -1.21 -22.53 -34.98
N GLY A 270 -1.00 -22.67 -33.66
CA GLY A 270 -0.47 -23.88 -33.02
C GLY A 270 1.06 -24.00 -33.00
N ASP A 271 1.79 -23.01 -33.55
CA ASP A 271 3.25 -22.96 -33.51
C ASP A 271 3.73 -22.36 -32.18
N HIS A 272 3.58 -23.13 -31.11
CA HIS A 272 4.01 -22.71 -29.77
C HIS A 272 5.53 -22.61 -29.64
N ALA A 273 6.30 -23.38 -30.42
CA ALA A 273 7.75 -23.32 -30.40
C ALA A 273 8.27 -22.00 -31.00
N GLY A 274 7.76 -21.60 -32.17
CA GLY A 274 8.05 -20.29 -32.75
C GLY A 274 7.58 -19.15 -31.87
N ALA A 275 6.38 -19.27 -31.28
CA ALA A 275 5.82 -18.26 -30.39
C ALA A 275 6.68 -18.03 -29.13
N VAL A 276 7.20 -19.10 -28.50
CA VAL A 276 8.14 -19.00 -27.38
C VAL A 276 9.37 -18.19 -27.79
N GLN A 277 10.00 -18.53 -28.93
CA GLN A 277 11.20 -17.84 -29.38
C GLN A 277 10.94 -16.34 -29.62
N ARG A 278 9.79 -15.99 -30.21
CA ARG A 278 9.39 -14.59 -30.40
C ARG A 278 9.09 -13.86 -29.10
N LEU A 279 8.51 -14.52 -28.09
CA LEU A 279 8.31 -13.93 -26.76
C LEU A 279 9.63 -13.70 -26.03
N GLU A 280 10.60 -14.60 -26.15
CA GLU A 280 11.94 -14.38 -25.62
C GLU A 280 12.62 -13.18 -26.29
N ASP A 281 12.53 -13.07 -27.61
CA ASP A 281 13.03 -11.90 -28.36
C ASP A 281 12.35 -10.61 -27.89
N SER A 282 11.02 -10.62 -27.76
CA SER A 282 10.25 -9.50 -27.23
C SER A 282 10.74 -9.10 -25.83
N THR A 283 10.92 -10.08 -24.94
CA THR A 283 11.40 -9.86 -23.58
C THR A 283 12.82 -9.29 -23.55
N ARG A 284 13.72 -9.74 -24.45
CA ARG A 284 15.07 -9.19 -24.60
C ARG A 284 15.03 -7.70 -24.96
N GLU A 285 14.13 -7.28 -25.84
CA GLU A 285 13.96 -5.87 -26.18
C GLU A 285 13.38 -5.08 -24.99
N LEU A 286 12.40 -5.62 -24.24
CA LEU A 286 11.89 -4.96 -23.02
C LEU A 286 12.98 -4.77 -21.96
N VAL A 287 13.86 -5.76 -21.75
CA VAL A 287 15.00 -5.63 -20.84
C VAL A 287 15.96 -4.52 -21.29
N ARG A 288 16.21 -4.39 -22.60
CA ARG A 288 17.01 -3.27 -23.14
C ARG A 288 16.33 -1.92 -22.90
N ALA A 289 15.01 -1.85 -23.09
CA ALA A 289 14.22 -0.67 -22.78
C ALA A 289 14.38 -0.26 -21.30
N ILE A 290 14.25 -1.21 -20.38
CA ILE A 290 14.38 -0.98 -18.94
C ILE A 290 15.79 -0.50 -18.57
N ARG A 291 16.84 -1.11 -19.14
CA ARG A 291 18.23 -0.67 -18.95
C ARG A 291 18.47 0.74 -19.50
N ALA A 292 17.91 1.08 -20.66
CA ALA A 292 17.95 2.43 -21.20
C ALA A 292 17.20 3.45 -20.32
N GLY A 293 16.21 2.98 -19.53
CA GLY A 293 15.53 3.75 -18.48
C GLY A 293 16.33 3.92 -17.19
N GLY A 294 17.51 3.30 -17.06
CA GLY A 294 18.43 3.46 -15.93
C GLY A 294 18.36 2.35 -14.87
N LEU A 295 17.52 1.32 -15.05
CA LEU A 295 17.43 0.18 -14.11
C LEU A 295 18.20 -1.03 -14.67
N TYR A 296 19.16 -1.55 -13.91
CA TYR A 296 19.87 -2.77 -14.27
C TYR A 296 19.06 -4.02 -13.87
N ILE A 297 18.71 -4.83 -14.86
CA ILE A 297 18.17 -6.19 -14.67
C ILE A 297 19.23 -7.18 -15.18
N PRO A 298 19.77 -8.07 -14.33
CA PRO A 298 20.64 -9.17 -14.76
C PRO A 298 19.92 -10.04 -15.78
N GLY A 299 20.64 -10.43 -16.85
CA GLY A 299 20.11 -11.32 -17.89
C GLY A 299 19.99 -12.75 -17.42
#